data_AF-A0A9X0CLM9-F1
#
_entry.id   AF-A0A9X0CLM9-F1
#
_cell.length_a   1.000
_cell.length_b   1.000
_cell.length_c   1.000
_cell.angle_alpha   90.00
_cell.angle_beta   90.00
_cell.angle_gamma   90.00
#
_symmetry.space_group_name_H-M   'P 1'
#
loop_
_entity.id
_entity.type
_entity.pdbx_description
1 polymer ?
#
loop_
_entity_poly.entity_id
_entity_poly.type
_entity_poly.pdbx_seq_one_letter_code
_entity_poly.pdbx_strand_id
1 'polypeptide(L)'
;MTSCPDDVQITSKKKYNKILLPGVIVTDNVGVHLFTTSLENGTELTWGKYNVTYTAIDKAGNTANCEFHVIIVGSTCDHIPAPLNGAKACDAWLPAGTFCTVHCNEGYGFVYQPASLYICSPKGGWVNAKVPGKKEAALPDCSSKAGYRTTFFHPNHKTHLAKEVLVNGELHYLTDQCGEEGIIMNEVIAGNFITLLKASVFAEACQGGYCTIDNVEVECGEQTGTRRRRGIQTSKVPLTVYFDLKVPLPSNASLVDLNQTTLQISNDILAALNKTDLNLNISGIVLEYDTSKPPVFRFVRLVCDDGQVVRGTKCGK
;
A
#
# COMPACT_ATOMS: atom_id res chain seq x y z
N MET A 1 -19.15 28.06 23.02
CA MET A 1 -19.35 27.29 21.77
C MET A 1 -19.98 25.96 22.14
N THR A 2 -21.15 25.64 21.56
CA THR A 2 -21.90 24.43 21.94
C THR A 2 -21.42 23.16 21.23
N SER A 3 -20.85 23.27 20.03
CA SER A 3 -20.18 22.16 19.33
C SER A 3 -19.10 22.70 18.38
N CYS A 4 -17.88 22.19 18.49
CA CYS A 4 -16.81 22.46 17.52
C CYS A 4 -17.11 21.67 16.24
N PRO A 5 -16.91 22.24 15.03
CA PRO A 5 -17.09 21.47 13.80
C PRO A 5 -16.10 20.30 13.71
N ASP A 6 -16.53 19.23 13.05
CA ASP A 6 -15.65 18.11 12.69
C ASP A 6 -14.74 18.49 11.51
N ASP A 7 -13.71 17.67 11.29
CA ASP A 7 -12.81 17.80 10.13
C ASP A 7 -13.58 17.68 8.81
N VAL A 8 -13.26 18.54 7.85
CA VAL A 8 -13.92 18.64 6.54
C VAL A 8 -13.01 18.07 5.46
N GLN A 9 -13.46 17.03 4.76
CA GLN A 9 -12.73 16.47 3.62
C GLN A 9 -13.39 16.84 2.28
N ILE A 10 -12.58 17.31 1.33
CA ILE A 10 -13.03 17.75 0.01
C ILE A 10 -12.20 17.04 -1.06
N THR A 11 -12.85 16.27 -1.94
CA THR A 11 -12.20 15.66 -3.10
C THR A 11 -12.36 16.55 -4.33
N SER A 12 -11.25 16.93 -4.98
CA SER A 12 -11.31 17.79 -6.16
C SER A 12 -10.17 17.54 -7.15
N LYS A 13 -10.49 17.70 -8.44
CA LYS A 13 -9.49 17.74 -9.54
C LYS A 13 -8.92 19.14 -9.78
N LYS A 14 -9.49 20.17 -9.15
CA LYS A 14 -9.07 21.57 -9.32
C LYS A 14 -7.91 21.88 -8.39
N LYS A 15 -6.90 22.59 -8.91
CA LYS A 15 -5.75 23.05 -8.13
C LYS A 15 -6.16 24.03 -7.04
N TYR A 16 -7.10 24.93 -7.31
CA TYR A 16 -7.61 25.89 -6.35
C TYR A 16 -9.07 25.57 -6.05
N ASN A 17 -9.39 25.46 -4.77
CA ASN A 17 -10.70 25.09 -4.27
C ASN A 17 -11.19 26.17 -3.31
N LYS A 18 -12.32 26.78 -3.65
CA LYS A 18 -12.97 27.76 -2.80
C LYS A 18 -13.60 27.06 -1.60
N ILE A 19 -13.18 27.42 -0.40
CA ILE A 19 -13.61 26.76 0.83
C ILE A 19 -14.78 27.49 1.47
N LEU A 20 -15.76 26.70 1.91
CA LEU A 20 -16.86 27.15 2.75
C LEU A 20 -16.72 26.43 4.09
N LEU A 21 -16.43 27.19 5.14
CA LEU A 21 -16.28 26.66 6.48
C LEU A 21 -17.64 26.41 7.13
N PRO A 22 -17.76 25.35 7.95
CA PRO A 22 -18.97 25.05 8.68
C PRO A 22 -19.33 26.18 9.65
N GLY A 23 -20.60 26.56 9.67
CA GLY A 23 -21.11 27.53 10.64
C GLY A 23 -21.07 26.96 12.06
N VAL A 24 -20.88 27.82 13.05
CA VAL A 24 -20.88 27.44 14.47
C VAL A 24 -21.81 28.35 15.27
N ILE A 25 -22.49 27.78 16.26
CA ILE A 25 -23.29 28.54 17.21
C ILE A 25 -22.42 28.90 18.41
N VAL A 26 -22.26 30.21 18.63
CA VAL A 26 -21.49 30.76 19.74
C VAL A 26 -22.46 31.42 20.72
N THR A 27 -22.54 30.86 21.92
CA THR A 27 -23.35 31.37 23.03
C THR A 27 -22.48 31.53 24.26
N ASP A 28 -22.86 32.50 25.09
CA ASP A 28 -22.23 32.83 26.36
C ASP A 28 -23.26 33.46 27.31
N ASN A 29 -23.07 33.34 28.64
CA ASN A 29 -24.02 33.84 29.64
C ASN A 29 -23.94 35.35 29.87
N VAL A 30 -22.79 35.99 29.61
CA VAL A 30 -22.61 37.46 29.64
C VAL A 30 -22.62 38.08 28.24
N GLY A 31 -22.63 37.23 27.21
CA GLY A 31 -22.76 37.57 25.81
C GLY A 31 -21.40 37.61 25.10
N VAL A 32 -21.44 37.21 23.82
CA VAL A 32 -20.25 37.18 22.96
C VAL A 32 -19.88 38.61 22.56
N HIS A 33 -18.62 38.96 22.72
CA HIS A 33 -18.05 40.23 22.31
C HIS A 33 -17.42 40.16 20.91
N LEU A 34 -16.64 39.12 20.64
CA LEU A 34 -15.93 38.94 19.37
C LEU A 34 -15.93 37.47 18.94
N PHE A 35 -16.03 37.24 17.64
CA PHE A 35 -15.82 35.94 17.01
C PHE A 35 -14.92 36.09 15.79
N THR A 36 -13.83 35.33 15.73
CA THR A 36 -12.86 35.36 14.64
C THR A 36 -12.48 33.94 14.19
N THR A 37 -12.11 33.80 12.92
CA THR A 37 -11.60 32.56 12.32
C THR A 37 -10.21 32.78 11.77
N SER A 38 -9.32 31.79 11.89
CA SER A 38 -7.97 31.85 11.28
C SER A 38 -7.98 31.76 9.75
N LEU A 39 -9.09 31.28 9.17
CA LEU A 39 -9.29 31.14 7.73
C LEU A 39 -10.63 31.75 7.34
N GLU A 40 -10.66 32.60 6.32
CA GLU A 40 -11.90 33.26 5.87
C GLU A 40 -12.71 32.38 4.91
N ASN A 41 -14.04 32.51 4.98
CA ASN A 41 -14.93 31.88 4.01
C ASN A 41 -14.68 32.43 2.61
N GLY A 42 -14.55 31.52 1.65
CA GLY A 42 -14.26 31.85 0.25
C GLY A 42 -12.77 31.94 -0.08
N THR A 43 -11.88 31.68 0.88
CA THR A 43 -10.45 31.51 0.60
C THR A 43 -10.24 30.35 -0.38
N GLU A 44 -9.34 30.53 -1.35
CA GLU A 44 -8.94 29.48 -2.28
C GLU A 44 -7.72 28.73 -1.74
N LEU A 45 -7.87 27.42 -1.54
CA LEU A 45 -6.82 26.55 -1.05
C LEU A 45 -6.45 25.48 -2.09
N THR A 46 -5.18 25.08 -2.08
CA THR A 46 -4.71 23.95 -2.89
C THR A 46 -4.93 22.62 -2.17
N TRP A 47 -4.67 21.49 -2.82
CA TRP A 47 -4.60 20.21 -2.11
C TRP A 47 -3.64 20.32 -0.92
N GLY A 48 -4.08 19.87 0.24
CA GLY A 48 -3.37 20.04 1.50
C GLY A 48 -4.26 19.80 2.72
N LYS A 49 -3.65 19.76 3.89
CA LYS A 49 -4.33 19.78 5.19
C LYS A 49 -4.10 21.15 5.84
N TYR A 50 -5.20 21.82 6.19
CA TYR A 50 -5.18 23.17 6.73
C TYR A 50 -5.86 23.20 8.09
N ASN A 51 -5.20 23.76 9.08
CA ASN A 51 -5.77 23.94 10.42
C ASN A 51 -6.61 25.21 10.47
N VAL A 52 -7.85 25.09 10.92
CA VAL A 52 -8.79 26.22 11.10
C VAL A 52 -9.10 26.35 12.57
N THR A 53 -8.91 27.56 13.10
CA THR A 53 -9.15 27.90 14.50
C THR A 53 -10.25 28.94 14.58
N TYR A 54 -11.34 28.59 15.25
CA TYR A 54 -12.38 29.51 15.66
C TYR A 54 -12.08 30.03 17.07
N THR A 55 -12.13 31.34 17.25
CA THR A 55 -11.86 32.03 18.51
C THR A 55 -13.07 32.89 18.87
N ALA A 56 -13.62 32.69 20.07
CA ALA A 56 -14.69 33.52 20.62
C ALA A 56 -14.22 34.20 21.91
N ILE A 57 -14.54 35.48 22.07
CA ILE A 57 -14.24 36.27 23.27
C ILE A 57 -15.55 36.81 23.83
N ASP A 58 -15.80 36.63 25.13
CA ASP A 58 -16.98 37.17 25.81
C ASP A 58 -16.76 38.61 26.30
N LYS A 59 -17.81 39.26 26.84
CA LYS A 59 -17.71 40.62 27.39
C LYS A 59 -16.88 40.73 28.67
N ALA A 60 -16.62 39.61 29.35
CA ALA A 60 -15.76 39.57 30.54
C ALA A 60 -14.28 39.36 30.18
N GLY A 61 -13.96 39.11 28.91
CA GLY A 61 -12.62 38.87 28.40
C GLY A 61 -12.19 37.40 28.38
N ASN A 62 -13.09 36.44 28.64
CA ASN A 62 -12.77 35.03 28.51
C ASN A 62 -12.70 34.62 27.04
N THR A 63 -11.75 33.75 26.70
CA THR A 63 -11.51 33.29 25.33
C THR A 63 -11.77 31.78 25.21
N ALA A 64 -12.49 31.38 24.17
CA ALA A 64 -12.74 29.99 23.81
C ALA A 64 -12.27 29.69 22.38
N ASN A 65 -11.47 28.63 22.23
CA ASN A 65 -10.91 28.21 20.96
C ASN A 65 -11.45 26.83 20.55
N CYS A 66 -11.67 26.65 19.25
CA CYS A 66 -12.08 25.41 18.62
C CYS A 66 -11.24 25.21 17.35
N GLU A 67 -10.65 24.02 17.18
CA GLU A 67 -9.76 23.68 16.07
C GLU A 67 -10.33 22.50 15.29
N PHE A 68 -10.29 22.59 13.97
CA PHE A 68 -10.64 21.51 13.05
C PHE A 68 -9.80 21.63 11.76
N HIS A 69 -9.74 20.57 10.97
CA HIS A 69 -8.99 20.53 9.73
C HIS A 69 -9.88 20.64 8.50
N VAL A 70 -9.41 21.36 7.49
CA VAL A 70 -9.89 21.25 6.12
C VAL A 70 -8.86 20.45 5.32
N ILE A 71 -9.27 19.29 4.81
CA ILE A 71 -8.42 18.35 4.07
C ILE A 71 -8.89 18.31 2.62
N ILE A 72 -8.06 18.79 1.71
CA ILE A 72 -8.38 18.84 0.28
C ILE A 72 -7.57 17.77 -0.43
N VAL A 73 -8.24 16.70 -0.87
CA VAL A 73 -7.64 15.53 -1.53
C VAL A 73 -7.80 15.58 -3.05
N GLY A 74 -6.77 15.11 -3.74
CA GLY A 74 -6.80 14.85 -5.17
C GLY A 74 -7.74 13.70 -5.53
N SER A 75 -8.05 13.56 -6.81
CA SER A 75 -8.69 12.35 -7.34
C SER A 75 -7.71 11.19 -7.40
N THR A 76 -8.21 9.98 -7.14
CA THR A 76 -7.47 8.74 -7.30
C THR A 76 -7.24 8.42 -8.79
N CYS A 77 -6.16 7.69 -9.08
CA CYS A 77 -5.91 7.14 -10.40
C CYS A 77 -6.36 5.68 -10.46
N ASP A 78 -6.57 5.18 -11.68
CA ASP A 78 -6.83 3.76 -11.89
C ASP A 78 -5.65 2.91 -11.40
N HIS A 79 -5.94 1.76 -10.79
CA HIS A 79 -4.89 0.88 -10.30
C HIS A 79 -4.10 0.26 -11.46
N ILE A 80 -2.77 0.43 -11.44
CA ILE A 80 -1.86 -0.23 -12.39
C ILE A 80 -1.08 -1.33 -11.67
N PRO A 81 -1.11 -2.59 -12.15
CA PRO A 81 -0.35 -3.69 -11.54
C PRO A 81 1.16 -3.50 -11.73
N ALA A 82 1.96 -4.19 -10.93
CA ALA A 82 3.40 -4.26 -11.13
C ALA A 82 3.78 -4.89 -12.50
N PRO A 83 4.95 -4.56 -13.06
CA PRO A 83 5.47 -5.21 -14.26
C PRO A 83 5.50 -6.73 -14.16
N LEU A 84 5.26 -7.42 -15.27
CA LEU A 84 5.57 -8.85 -15.37
C LEU A 84 7.07 -9.07 -15.09
N ASN A 85 7.41 -10.02 -14.20
CA ASN A 85 8.78 -10.31 -13.75
C ASN A 85 9.51 -9.09 -13.14
N GLY A 86 8.77 -8.20 -12.51
CA GLY A 86 9.30 -7.05 -11.82
C GLY A 86 8.44 -6.63 -10.63
N ALA A 87 8.91 -5.62 -9.93
CA ALA A 87 8.29 -5.01 -8.78
C ALA A 87 7.88 -3.56 -9.09
N LYS A 88 6.88 -3.07 -8.35
CA LYS A 88 6.46 -1.67 -8.33
C LYS A 88 6.42 -1.21 -6.88
N ALA A 89 7.20 -0.21 -6.53
CA ALA A 89 7.15 0.42 -5.21
C ALA A 89 6.42 1.75 -5.34
N CYS A 90 5.42 2.01 -4.51
CA CYS A 90 4.64 3.24 -4.54
C CYS A 90 4.73 3.97 -3.20
N ASP A 91 4.65 5.29 -3.23
CA ASP A 91 4.57 6.13 -2.04
C ASP A 91 3.60 7.28 -2.27
N ALA A 92 2.87 7.65 -1.22
CA ALA A 92 1.88 8.71 -1.22
C ALA A 92 2.46 9.95 -0.54
N TRP A 93 2.41 11.10 -1.21
CA TRP A 93 2.93 12.35 -0.63
C TRP A 93 1.88 13.16 0.15
N LEU A 94 0.65 12.62 0.32
CA LEU A 94 -0.53 13.26 0.93
C LEU A 94 -0.84 14.68 0.37
N PRO A 95 -2.06 15.18 0.53
CA PRO A 95 -3.30 14.61 0.00
C PRO A 95 -3.40 14.71 -1.55
N ALA A 96 -2.28 14.93 -2.25
CA ALA A 96 -2.26 15.32 -3.66
C ALA A 96 -1.81 14.22 -4.65
N GLY A 97 -1.44 13.01 -4.25
CA GLY A 97 -1.15 11.96 -5.23
C GLY A 97 -0.23 10.85 -4.71
N THR A 98 0.19 10.00 -5.65
CA THR A 98 1.06 8.83 -5.41
C THR A 98 2.14 8.84 -6.48
N PHE A 99 3.36 8.45 -6.15
CA PHE A 99 4.37 8.14 -7.16
C PHE A 99 4.83 6.70 -6.99
N CYS A 100 5.30 6.10 -8.07
CA CYS A 100 5.81 4.75 -8.07
C CYS A 100 7.10 4.64 -8.87
N THR A 101 7.97 3.73 -8.47
CA THR A 101 9.14 3.26 -9.22
C THR A 101 8.94 1.81 -9.60
N VAL A 102 9.67 1.35 -10.63
CA VAL A 102 9.59 -0.02 -11.11
C VAL A 102 10.98 -0.62 -11.24
N HIS A 103 11.07 -1.91 -10.93
CA HIS A 103 12.30 -2.68 -10.98
C HIS A 103 12.05 -4.03 -11.63
N CYS A 104 13.02 -4.57 -12.36
CA CYS A 104 12.96 -5.96 -12.78
C CYS A 104 13.59 -6.86 -11.73
N ASN A 105 13.06 -8.07 -11.61
CA ASN A 105 13.63 -9.09 -10.75
C ASN A 105 15.00 -9.53 -11.29
N GLU A 106 15.82 -10.13 -10.43
CA GLU A 106 17.14 -10.63 -10.82
C GLU A 106 17.06 -11.53 -12.05
N GLY A 107 17.95 -11.28 -13.00
CA GLY A 107 17.99 -12.01 -14.26
C GLY A 107 16.96 -11.55 -15.28
N TYR A 108 16.14 -10.53 -15.03
CA TYR A 108 15.21 -9.94 -16.01
C TYR A 108 15.56 -8.47 -16.30
N GLY A 109 15.23 -8.00 -17.50
CA GLY A 109 15.37 -6.61 -17.92
C GLY A 109 14.14 -6.10 -18.67
N PHE A 110 13.88 -4.81 -18.56
CA PHE A 110 12.71 -4.16 -19.17
C PHE A 110 12.69 -4.32 -20.69
N VAL A 111 11.51 -4.57 -21.25
CA VAL A 111 11.28 -4.56 -22.71
C VAL A 111 11.48 -3.14 -23.26
N TYR A 112 11.01 -2.14 -22.50
CA TYR A 112 11.07 -0.73 -22.83
C TYR A 112 11.74 0.02 -21.69
N GLN A 113 12.55 1.03 -22.00
CA GLN A 113 13.21 1.83 -20.96
C GLN A 113 12.17 2.40 -19.99
N PRO A 114 12.28 2.11 -18.68
CA PRO A 114 11.34 2.63 -17.70
C PRO A 114 11.59 4.12 -17.47
N ALA A 115 10.55 4.82 -17.03
CA ALA A 115 10.73 6.15 -16.47
C ALA A 115 11.33 6.04 -15.07
N SER A 116 12.09 7.06 -14.65
CA SER A 116 12.59 7.13 -13.27
C SER A 116 11.48 7.24 -12.23
N LEU A 117 10.29 7.71 -12.62
CA LEU A 117 9.14 7.89 -11.73
C LEU A 117 7.81 7.86 -12.50
N TYR A 118 6.81 7.20 -11.93
CA TYR A 118 5.43 7.13 -12.42
C TYR A 118 4.51 7.85 -11.44
N ILE A 119 3.76 8.86 -11.86
CA ILE A 119 3.07 9.74 -10.91
C ILE A 119 1.57 9.68 -11.14
N CYS A 120 0.82 9.27 -10.12
CA CYS A 120 -0.60 9.54 -10.03
C CYS A 120 -0.82 11.00 -9.64
N SER A 121 -1.26 11.80 -10.63
CA SER A 121 -1.58 13.20 -10.44
C SER A 121 -2.84 13.38 -9.58
N PRO A 122 -2.96 14.46 -8.78
CA PRO A 122 -4.20 14.78 -8.04
C PRO A 122 -5.41 15.04 -8.95
N LYS A 123 -5.20 15.10 -10.27
CA LYS A 123 -6.27 15.20 -11.27
C LYS A 123 -6.87 13.83 -11.65
N GLY A 124 -6.33 12.73 -11.14
CA GLY A 124 -6.78 11.36 -11.41
C GLY A 124 -6.22 10.79 -12.71
N GLY A 125 -4.93 11.00 -12.98
CA GLY A 125 -4.28 10.46 -14.18
C GLY A 125 -2.80 10.17 -13.96
N TRP A 126 -2.33 9.07 -14.56
CA TRP A 126 -0.94 8.67 -14.49
C TRP A 126 -0.06 9.43 -15.46
N VAL A 127 1.07 9.92 -14.96
CA VAL A 127 2.18 10.49 -15.71
C VAL A 127 3.25 9.40 -15.86
N ASN A 128 3.88 9.36 -17.04
CA ASN A 128 4.92 8.38 -17.43
C ASN A 128 4.49 6.91 -17.53
N ALA A 129 3.25 6.56 -17.20
CA ALA A 129 2.72 5.19 -17.33
C ALA A 129 2.15 4.90 -18.73
N LYS A 130 2.93 5.11 -19.80
CA LYS A 130 2.51 4.82 -21.18
C LYS A 130 3.44 3.80 -21.82
N VAL A 131 2.88 2.67 -22.23
CA VAL A 131 3.61 1.57 -22.89
C VAL A 131 3.11 1.41 -24.33
N PRO A 132 4.00 1.23 -25.33
CA PRO A 132 3.59 0.99 -26.71
C PRO A 132 2.60 -0.19 -26.81
N GLY A 133 1.50 0.02 -27.55
CA GLY A 133 0.46 -1.01 -27.75
C GLY A 133 -0.58 -1.13 -26.63
N LYS A 134 -0.44 -0.40 -25.53
CA LYS A 134 -1.47 -0.28 -24.48
C LYS A 134 -2.20 1.05 -24.60
N LYS A 135 -3.54 1.03 -24.55
CA LYS A 135 -4.38 2.24 -24.56
C LYS A 135 -4.51 2.87 -23.18
N GLU A 136 -4.54 2.02 -22.16
CA GLU A 136 -4.62 2.41 -20.76
C GLU A 136 -3.23 2.59 -20.15
N ALA A 137 -3.19 3.23 -18.99
CA ALA A 137 -1.95 3.44 -18.27
C ALA A 137 -1.34 2.10 -17.84
N ALA A 138 -0.06 1.92 -18.11
CA ALA A 138 0.65 0.66 -17.88
C ALA A 138 2.13 0.90 -17.53
N LEU A 139 2.73 -0.06 -16.85
CA LEU A 139 4.16 -0.10 -16.54
C LEU A 139 4.86 -1.04 -17.53
N PRO A 140 6.14 -0.80 -17.88
CA PRO A 140 6.88 -1.64 -18.81
C PRO A 140 7.20 -2.99 -18.18
N ASP A 141 6.85 -4.08 -18.87
CA ASP A 141 7.14 -5.44 -18.43
C ASP A 141 8.63 -5.80 -18.55
N CYS A 142 9.07 -6.77 -17.75
CA CYS A 142 10.41 -7.34 -17.77
C CYS A 142 10.42 -8.67 -18.57
N SER A 143 11.29 -8.78 -19.57
CA SER A 143 11.32 -9.94 -20.47
C SER A 143 12.72 -10.46 -20.83
N SER A 144 13.76 -9.62 -20.76
CA SER A 144 15.08 -10.02 -21.22
C SER A 144 15.81 -10.78 -20.12
N LYS A 145 16.10 -12.07 -20.32
CA LYS A 145 17.09 -12.75 -19.48
C LYS A 145 18.44 -12.11 -19.73
N ALA A 146 18.96 -11.34 -18.78
CA ALA A 146 20.28 -10.72 -18.90
C ALA A 146 21.35 -11.83 -18.95
N GLY A 147 21.71 -12.29 -20.14
CA GLY A 147 22.87 -13.18 -20.35
C GLY A 147 22.70 -14.44 -21.21
N TYR A 148 21.52 -14.82 -21.72
CA TYR A 148 21.40 -16.08 -22.49
C TYR A 148 21.15 -15.85 -23.99
N ARG A 149 22.19 -16.12 -24.79
CA ARG A 149 22.15 -16.22 -26.25
C ARG A 149 21.25 -17.41 -26.62
N THR A 150 20.11 -17.15 -27.25
CA THR A 150 19.13 -18.19 -27.61
C THR A 150 19.67 -19.09 -28.72
N THR A 151 20.07 -20.32 -28.36
CA THR A 151 20.19 -21.40 -29.34
C THR A 151 18.83 -22.09 -29.49
N PHE A 152 18.26 -21.97 -30.69
CA PHE A 152 17.25 -22.84 -31.32
C PHE A 152 16.02 -23.23 -30.49
N PHE A 153 14.92 -22.48 -30.66
CA PHE A 153 13.57 -22.92 -30.31
C PHE A 153 12.97 -23.77 -31.43
N HIS A 154 12.70 -25.04 -31.16
CA HIS A 154 11.77 -25.85 -31.95
C HIS A 154 10.31 -25.52 -31.58
N PRO A 155 9.38 -25.45 -32.56
CA PRO A 155 7.97 -25.25 -32.29
C PRO A 155 7.34 -26.60 -31.92
N ASN A 156 6.96 -26.76 -30.64
CA ASN A 156 5.98 -27.79 -30.28
C ASN A 156 4.90 -27.19 -29.40
N HIS A 157 3.68 -27.17 -29.95
CA HIS A 157 2.46 -26.72 -29.32
C HIS A 157 2.01 -27.76 -28.28
N LYS A 158 2.39 -27.57 -27.01
CA LYS A 158 1.74 -28.25 -25.90
C LYS A 158 1.28 -27.21 -24.87
N THR A 159 -0.01 -27.22 -24.59
CA THR A 159 -0.60 -26.53 -23.44
C THR A 159 -0.16 -27.29 -22.19
N HIS A 160 0.48 -26.59 -21.26
CA HIS A 160 0.92 -27.17 -19.99
C HIS A 160 -0.09 -26.78 -18.90
N LEU A 161 -0.28 -27.64 -17.91
CA LEU A 161 -1.03 -27.29 -16.71
C LEU A 161 -0.28 -26.19 -15.95
N ALA A 162 -1.02 -25.28 -15.31
CA ALA A 162 -0.41 -24.32 -14.40
C ALA A 162 0.31 -25.09 -13.29
N LYS A 163 1.59 -24.74 -13.06
CA LYS A 163 2.45 -25.43 -12.09
C LYS A 163 2.51 -24.72 -10.76
N GLU A 164 2.08 -23.46 -10.71
CA GLU A 164 2.22 -22.59 -9.56
C GLU A 164 0.98 -21.70 -9.41
N VAL A 165 0.78 -21.22 -8.20
CA VAL A 165 -0.26 -20.28 -7.82
C VAL A 165 0.35 -19.08 -7.14
N LEU A 166 -0.16 -17.90 -7.47
CA LEU A 166 0.18 -16.65 -6.79
C LEU A 166 -0.83 -16.40 -5.68
N VAL A 167 -0.34 -16.30 -4.45
CA VAL A 167 -1.10 -15.93 -3.26
C VAL A 167 -0.56 -14.62 -2.74
N ASN A 168 -1.41 -13.64 -2.50
CA ASN A 168 -1.01 -12.40 -1.84
C ASN A 168 -1.18 -12.56 -0.33
N GLY A 169 -0.14 -12.20 0.42
CA GLY A 169 -0.07 -12.23 1.87
C GLY A 169 -0.05 -10.83 2.46
N GLU A 170 -0.74 -10.66 3.58
CA GLU A 170 -0.82 -9.42 4.34
C GLU A 170 -0.54 -9.72 5.82
N LEU A 171 0.45 -9.02 6.39
CA LEU A 171 0.82 -9.09 7.80
C LEU A 171 0.80 -7.71 8.43
N HIS A 172 0.26 -7.61 9.64
CA HIS A 172 0.13 -6.36 10.37
C HIS A 172 1.09 -6.32 11.56
N TYR A 173 1.70 -5.15 11.75
CA TYR A 173 2.71 -4.87 12.75
C TYR A 173 2.44 -3.55 13.46
N LEU A 174 3.08 -3.40 14.61
CA LEU A 174 3.16 -2.18 15.40
C LEU A 174 4.64 -1.80 15.53
N THR A 175 4.97 -0.56 15.24
CA THR A 175 6.34 -0.05 15.32
C THR A 175 6.40 1.35 15.93
N ASP A 176 7.50 1.68 16.58
CA ASP A 176 7.76 3.01 17.14
C ASP A 176 8.25 4.03 16.10
N GLN A 177 8.66 3.54 14.92
CA GLN A 177 9.23 4.34 13.84
C GLN A 177 8.35 4.14 12.59
N CYS A 178 7.49 5.09 12.22
CA CYS A 178 6.70 5.04 10.98
C CYS A 178 6.17 6.45 10.66
N GLY A 179 6.17 6.86 9.38
CA GLY A 179 5.66 8.17 8.94
C GLY A 179 6.70 9.05 8.23
N GLU A 180 6.59 10.38 8.38
CA GLU A 180 7.33 11.41 7.60
C GLU A 180 8.88 11.31 7.65
N GLU A 181 9.46 10.61 8.64
CA GLU A 181 10.91 10.34 8.75
C GLU A 181 11.30 8.89 8.29
N GLY A 182 10.34 8.08 7.86
CA GLY A 182 10.44 6.62 7.69
C GLY A 182 10.80 6.10 6.30
N ILE A 183 11.17 6.95 5.33
CA ILE A 183 11.46 6.52 3.95
C ILE A 183 12.59 5.47 3.90
N ILE A 184 13.70 5.75 4.60
CA ILE A 184 14.83 4.83 4.71
C ILE A 184 14.41 3.54 5.43
N MET A 185 13.52 3.66 6.40
CA MET A 185 13.03 2.51 7.16
C MET A 185 12.16 1.57 6.32
N ASN A 186 11.21 2.08 5.53
CA ASN A 186 10.37 1.24 4.68
C ASN A 186 11.22 0.50 3.64
N GLU A 187 12.25 1.16 3.07
CA GLU A 187 13.22 0.52 2.19
C GLU A 187 14.02 -0.57 2.92
N VAL A 188 14.49 -0.30 4.15
CA VAL A 188 15.19 -1.29 4.99
C VAL A 188 14.29 -2.48 5.34
N ILE A 189 13.02 -2.24 5.67
CA ILE A 189 12.05 -3.31 5.92
C ILE A 189 11.84 -4.12 4.65
N ALA A 190 11.45 -3.49 3.55
CA ALA A 190 11.16 -4.19 2.31
C ALA A 190 12.37 -5.01 1.81
N GLY A 191 13.58 -4.44 1.88
CA GLY A 191 14.82 -5.10 1.48
C GLY A 191 15.24 -6.28 2.35
N ASN A 192 14.88 -6.29 3.64
CA ASN A 192 15.28 -7.35 4.57
C ASN A 192 14.14 -8.31 4.95
N PHE A 193 12.88 -7.95 4.71
CA PHE A 193 11.70 -8.71 5.13
C PHE A 193 11.72 -10.13 4.58
N ILE A 194 12.03 -10.31 3.29
CA ILE A 194 12.11 -11.65 2.67
C ILE A 194 13.14 -12.52 3.40
N THR A 195 14.31 -11.98 3.70
CA THR A 195 15.39 -12.69 4.37
C THR A 195 14.97 -13.12 5.77
N LEU A 196 14.35 -12.23 6.53
CA LEU A 196 13.93 -12.48 7.90
C LEU A 196 12.74 -13.45 7.97
N LEU A 197 11.77 -13.30 7.07
CA LEU A 197 10.65 -14.23 6.97
C LEU A 197 11.09 -15.64 6.52
N LYS A 198 12.14 -15.73 5.69
CA LYS A 198 12.81 -17.01 5.34
C LYS A 198 13.70 -17.56 6.46
N ALA A 199 14.05 -16.78 7.46
CA ALA A 199 14.82 -17.23 8.62
C ALA A 199 13.91 -17.70 9.78
N SER A 200 12.62 -17.40 9.72
CA SER A 200 11.64 -17.83 10.73
C SER A 200 11.14 -19.26 10.47
N VAL A 201 10.38 -19.81 11.42
CA VAL A 201 9.73 -21.13 11.31
C VAL A 201 8.73 -21.19 10.15
N PHE A 202 8.29 -20.03 9.63
CA PHE A 202 7.52 -19.95 8.39
C PHE A 202 8.26 -20.56 7.20
N ALA A 203 9.59 -20.42 7.16
CA ALA A 203 10.41 -21.05 6.15
C ALA A 203 10.27 -22.57 6.21
N GLU A 204 10.18 -23.17 7.40
CA GLU A 204 9.99 -24.61 7.60
C GLU A 204 8.68 -25.13 6.98
N ALA A 205 7.61 -24.32 7.04
CA ALA A 205 6.37 -24.62 6.34
C ALA A 205 6.46 -24.46 4.82
N CYS A 206 7.42 -23.68 4.31
CA CYS A 206 7.76 -23.56 2.90
C CYS A 206 8.98 -24.41 2.46
N GLN A 207 9.61 -25.18 3.35
CA GLN A 207 11.03 -25.62 3.21
C GLN A 207 11.29 -26.84 2.34
N GLY A 208 10.27 -27.39 1.69
CA GLY A 208 10.52 -28.35 0.61
C GLY A 208 10.94 -27.70 -0.72
N GLY A 209 11.07 -26.36 -0.77
CA GLY A 209 11.24 -25.61 -2.03
C GLY A 209 9.91 -25.17 -2.66
N TYR A 210 8.86 -25.04 -1.85
CA TYR A 210 7.46 -24.90 -2.32
C TYR A 210 6.84 -23.53 -2.06
N CYS A 211 7.62 -22.48 -1.81
CA CYS A 211 7.14 -21.14 -2.05
C CYS A 211 8.27 -20.16 -2.35
N THR A 212 8.03 -19.20 -3.25
CA THR A 212 8.91 -18.03 -3.41
C THR A 212 8.18 -16.80 -2.93
N ILE A 213 8.84 -16.01 -2.08
CA ILE A 213 8.35 -14.72 -1.62
C ILE A 213 8.87 -13.65 -2.59
N ASP A 214 8.00 -12.77 -3.05
CA ASP A 214 8.29 -11.70 -4.01
C ASP A 214 7.42 -10.47 -3.69
N ASN A 215 7.65 -9.34 -4.38
CA ASN A 215 6.79 -8.16 -4.35
C ASN A 215 6.42 -7.65 -2.95
N VAL A 216 7.43 -7.38 -2.10
CA VAL A 216 7.18 -6.83 -0.76
C VAL A 216 6.83 -5.35 -0.85
N GLU A 217 5.71 -4.97 -0.26
CA GLU A 217 5.23 -3.59 -0.12
C GLU A 217 4.94 -3.31 1.36
N VAL A 218 5.27 -2.10 1.81
CA VAL A 218 5.17 -1.70 3.23
C VAL A 218 4.36 -0.42 3.30
N GLU A 219 3.27 -0.44 4.05
CA GLU A 219 2.40 0.72 4.26
C GLU A 219 2.33 1.10 5.75
N CYS A 220 2.62 2.36 6.08
CA CYS A 220 2.33 2.91 7.41
C CYS A 220 0.86 3.33 7.50
N GLY A 221 0.17 2.91 8.55
CA GLY A 221 -1.14 3.43 8.89
C GLY A 221 -1.07 4.74 9.68
N GLU A 222 -2.24 5.34 9.95
CA GLU A 222 -2.31 6.61 10.69
C GLU A 222 -1.82 6.49 12.13
N GLN A 223 -1.11 7.52 12.61
CA GLN A 223 -0.75 7.66 14.02
C GLN A 223 -2.02 7.89 14.84
N THR A 224 -2.46 6.90 15.61
CA THR A 224 -3.60 7.05 16.54
C THR A 224 -3.17 7.80 17.80
N GLY A 225 -3.00 9.12 17.69
CA GLY A 225 -2.69 10.01 18.79
C GLY A 225 -3.90 10.79 19.29
N THR A 226 -4.68 10.22 20.23
CA THR A 226 -5.47 11.08 21.11
C THR A 226 -4.50 11.82 22.05
N ARG A 227 -4.50 13.16 22.01
CA ARG A 227 -3.76 14.00 22.96
C ARG A 227 -4.13 13.61 24.40
N ARG A 228 -3.25 12.88 25.12
CA ARG A 228 -3.31 12.77 26.58
C ARG A 228 -2.07 13.39 27.22
N ARG A 229 -2.32 14.28 28.18
CA ARG A 229 -1.33 15.01 28.98
C ARG A 229 -0.54 14.05 29.88
N ARG A 230 0.79 14.24 29.88
CA ARG A 230 1.82 13.77 30.83
C ARG A 230 1.98 12.25 30.97
N GLY A 231 2.82 11.71 30.08
CA GLY A 231 3.52 10.43 30.20
C GLY A 231 4.20 10.12 28.86
N ILE A 232 5.52 9.95 28.81
CA ILE A 232 6.23 9.52 27.60
C ILE A 232 5.87 8.05 27.39
N GLN A 233 4.89 7.79 26.53
CA GLN A 233 4.63 6.48 25.97
C GLN A 233 4.62 6.67 24.46
N THR A 234 5.66 6.15 23.80
CA THR A 234 5.82 6.20 22.34
C THR A 234 4.62 5.47 21.72
N SER A 235 3.72 6.22 21.08
CA SER A 235 2.57 5.66 20.39
C SER A 235 3.07 4.76 19.26
N LYS A 236 2.84 3.45 19.37
CA LYS A 236 3.15 2.52 18.28
C LYS A 236 2.23 2.82 17.10
N VAL A 237 2.81 2.92 15.92
CA VAL A 237 2.12 3.18 14.66
C VAL A 237 1.83 1.84 13.97
N PRO A 238 0.61 1.64 13.45
CA PRO A 238 0.31 0.46 12.65
C PRO A 238 1.12 0.48 11.35
N LEU A 239 1.66 -0.67 10.98
CA LEU A 239 2.39 -0.91 9.75
C LEU A 239 1.85 -2.21 9.12
N THR A 240 1.60 -2.21 7.83
CA THR A 240 1.17 -3.40 7.09
C THR A 240 2.24 -3.77 6.08
N VAL A 241 2.61 -5.06 6.03
CA VAL A 241 3.50 -5.62 5.01
C VAL A 241 2.67 -6.52 4.09
N TYR A 242 2.67 -6.17 2.81
CA TYR A 242 2.11 -6.96 1.72
C TYR A 242 3.24 -7.70 1.02
N PHE A 243 3.00 -8.94 0.59
CA PHE A 243 3.96 -9.71 -0.19
C PHE A 243 3.28 -10.79 -1.02
N ASP A 244 3.92 -11.25 -2.07
CA ASP A 244 3.44 -12.34 -2.91
C ASP A 244 4.15 -13.64 -2.57
N LEU A 245 3.40 -14.73 -2.56
CA LEU A 245 3.87 -16.12 -2.46
C LEU A 245 3.54 -16.84 -3.77
N LYS A 246 4.55 -17.33 -4.50
CA LYS A 246 4.34 -18.29 -5.59
C LYS A 246 4.48 -19.69 -5.01
N VAL A 247 3.40 -20.44 -4.98
CA VAL A 247 3.30 -21.79 -4.38
C VAL A 247 3.09 -22.81 -5.50
N PRO A 248 3.94 -23.86 -5.61
CA PRO A 248 3.72 -24.93 -6.57
C PRO A 248 2.40 -25.66 -6.32
N LEU A 249 1.68 -25.90 -7.40
CA LEU A 249 0.48 -26.73 -7.40
C LEU A 249 0.88 -28.21 -7.36
N PRO A 250 0.10 -29.05 -6.67
CA PRO A 250 0.33 -30.49 -6.71
C PRO A 250 0.11 -31.01 -8.13
N SER A 251 0.90 -32.01 -8.54
CA SER A 251 0.95 -32.55 -9.91
C SER A 251 -0.40 -33.07 -10.44
N ASN A 252 -1.36 -33.35 -9.55
CA ASN A 252 -2.72 -33.81 -9.83
C ASN A 252 -3.79 -32.72 -9.69
N ALA A 253 -3.41 -31.46 -9.48
CA ALA A 253 -4.35 -30.33 -9.30
C ALA A 253 -5.33 -30.17 -10.47
N SER A 254 -5.00 -30.67 -11.67
CA SER A 254 -5.93 -30.68 -12.81
C SER A 254 -7.12 -31.62 -12.66
N LEU A 255 -7.04 -32.59 -11.76
CA LEU A 255 -8.09 -33.57 -11.43
C LEU A 255 -8.88 -33.16 -10.19
N VAL A 256 -8.41 -32.15 -9.45
CA VAL A 256 -9.00 -31.63 -8.21
C VAL A 256 -9.63 -30.27 -8.52
N ASP A 257 -10.68 -29.87 -7.79
CA ASP A 257 -11.19 -28.51 -7.87
C ASP A 257 -10.09 -27.51 -7.45
N LEU A 258 -9.66 -26.68 -8.39
CA LEU A 258 -8.63 -25.65 -8.16
C LEU A 258 -9.06 -24.65 -7.09
N ASN A 259 -10.36 -24.38 -6.93
CA ASN A 259 -10.84 -23.53 -5.85
C ASN A 259 -10.62 -24.19 -4.49
N GLN A 260 -10.87 -25.50 -4.38
CA GLN A 260 -10.61 -26.25 -3.15
C GLN A 260 -9.10 -26.36 -2.86
N THR A 261 -8.28 -26.55 -3.90
CA THR A 261 -6.82 -26.63 -3.78
C THR A 261 -6.23 -25.31 -3.29
N THR A 262 -6.70 -24.18 -3.83
CA THR A 262 -6.21 -22.84 -3.46
C THR A 262 -6.66 -22.41 -2.05
N LEU A 263 -7.87 -22.80 -1.65
CA LEU A 263 -8.33 -22.63 -0.26
C LEU A 263 -7.48 -23.46 0.71
N GLN A 264 -7.16 -24.71 0.35
CA GLN A 264 -6.30 -25.56 1.16
C GLN A 264 -4.91 -24.95 1.34
N ILE A 265 -4.28 -24.50 0.25
CA ILE A 265 -2.98 -23.81 0.28
C ILE A 265 -3.03 -22.60 1.22
N SER A 266 -4.08 -21.77 1.12
CA SER A 266 -4.22 -20.59 1.97
C SER A 266 -4.35 -20.96 3.46
N ASN A 267 -5.11 -22.02 3.78
CA ASN A 267 -5.26 -22.51 5.15
C ASN A 267 -3.97 -23.11 5.72
N ASP A 268 -3.20 -23.83 4.90
CA ASP A 268 -1.93 -24.42 5.33
C ASP A 268 -0.89 -23.33 5.64
N ILE A 269 -0.84 -22.28 4.83
CA ILE A 269 -0.02 -21.08 5.07
C ILE A 269 -0.42 -20.40 6.40
N LEU A 270 -1.73 -20.21 6.63
CA LEU A 270 -2.24 -19.65 7.89
C LEU A 270 -1.87 -20.50 9.10
N ALA A 271 -2.02 -21.82 8.99
CA ALA A 271 -1.72 -22.76 10.06
C ALA A 271 -0.22 -22.77 10.42
N ALA A 272 0.65 -22.55 9.44
CA ALA A 272 2.09 -22.39 9.63
C ALA A 272 2.45 -21.08 10.35
N LEU A 273 1.85 -19.96 9.92
CA LEU A 273 2.12 -18.64 10.51
C LEU A 273 1.64 -18.54 11.95
N ASN A 274 0.50 -19.17 12.28
CA ASN A 274 -0.02 -19.23 13.65
C ASN A 274 0.93 -19.94 14.64
N LYS A 275 1.89 -20.72 14.15
CA LYS A 275 2.90 -21.42 14.97
C LYS A 275 4.26 -20.71 14.97
N THR A 276 4.39 -19.63 14.22
CA THR A 276 5.65 -18.89 14.03
C THR A 276 5.66 -17.65 14.92
N ASP A 277 6.79 -17.32 15.52
CA ASP A 277 6.99 -15.97 16.07
C ASP A 277 7.20 -15.01 14.91
N LEU A 278 6.22 -14.13 14.70
CA LEU A 278 6.21 -13.17 13.61
C LEU A 278 6.86 -11.84 13.98
N ASN A 279 7.30 -11.64 15.22
CA ASN A 279 8.03 -10.43 15.57
C ASN A 279 9.34 -10.35 14.80
N LEU A 280 9.65 -9.20 14.21
CA LEU A 280 10.87 -9.00 13.42
C LEU A 280 11.75 -7.93 14.05
N ASN A 281 13.07 -8.14 13.96
CA ASN A 281 14.06 -7.12 14.24
C ASN A 281 14.89 -6.88 12.98
N ILE A 282 14.73 -5.71 12.37
CA ILE A 282 15.33 -5.37 11.09
C ILE A 282 16.31 -4.23 11.31
N SER A 283 17.60 -4.55 11.41
CA SER A 283 18.65 -3.52 11.60
C SER A 283 18.38 -2.59 12.80
N GLY A 284 17.79 -3.11 13.88
CA GLY A 284 17.44 -2.34 15.09
C GLY A 284 16.00 -1.79 15.10
N ILE A 285 15.27 -1.89 14.00
CA ILE A 285 13.84 -1.59 13.92
C ILE A 285 13.06 -2.80 14.45
N VAL A 286 12.30 -2.61 15.52
CA VAL A 286 11.47 -3.67 16.10
C VAL A 286 10.06 -3.56 15.50
N LEU A 287 9.65 -4.61 14.79
CA LEU A 287 8.30 -4.80 14.30
C LEU A 287 7.61 -5.82 15.18
N GLU A 288 6.67 -5.36 15.99
CA GLU A 288 5.85 -6.24 16.83
C GLU A 288 4.63 -6.70 16.05
N TYR A 289 4.43 -8.00 15.93
CA TYR A 289 3.29 -8.56 15.21
C TYR A 289 1.96 -8.19 15.91
N ASP A 290 1.03 -7.61 15.15
CA ASP A 290 -0.29 -7.22 15.65
C ASP A 290 -1.21 -8.44 15.73
N THR A 291 -1.19 -9.13 16.88
CA THR A 291 -2.05 -10.29 17.14
C THR A 291 -3.55 -10.01 17.08
N SER A 292 -4.00 -8.74 17.07
CA SER A 292 -5.41 -8.39 16.90
C SER A 292 -5.87 -8.49 15.44
N LYS A 293 -4.92 -8.52 14.48
CA LYS A 293 -5.18 -8.64 13.06
C LYS A 293 -4.54 -9.91 12.50
N PRO A 294 -5.34 -10.98 12.26
CA PRO A 294 -4.79 -12.23 11.77
C PRO A 294 -4.17 -12.06 10.37
N PRO A 295 -3.19 -12.91 9.99
CA PRO A 295 -2.64 -12.89 8.65
C PRO A 295 -3.73 -13.13 7.61
N VAL A 296 -3.64 -12.49 6.45
CA VAL A 296 -4.59 -12.69 5.36
C VAL A 296 -3.85 -13.22 4.14
N PHE A 297 -4.33 -14.34 3.58
CA PHE A 297 -3.82 -14.91 2.33
C PHE A 297 -4.95 -15.05 1.32
N ARG A 298 -4.74 -14.50 0.12
CA ARG A 298 -5.73 -14.52 -0.94
C ARG A 298 -5.13 -15.04 -2.22
N PHE A 299 -5.80 -16.03 -2.82
CA PHE A 299 -5.48 -16.46 -4.18
C PHE A 299 -5.64 -15.28 -5.14
N VAL A 300 -4.62 -15.06 -5.97
CA VAL A 300 -4.63 -14.02 -7.00
C VAL A 300 -4.85 -14.65 -8.36
N ARG A 301 -3.95 -15.55 -8.78
CA ARG A 301 -3.98 -16.17 -10.11
C ARG A 301 -3.10 -17.41 -10.19
N LEU A 302 -3.31 -18.18 -11.27
CA LEU A 302 -2.37 -19.21 -11.72
C LEU A 302 -1.12 -18.56 -12.32
N VAL A 303 0.03 -19.20 -12.13
CA VAL A 303 1.32 -18.80 -12.71
C VAL A 303 1.73 -19.83 -13.78
N CYS A 304 2.14 -19.31 -14.93
CA CYS A 304 2.54 -20.09 -16.10
C CYS A 304 4.03 -19.94 -16.39
N ASP A 305 4.60 -20.92 -17.11
CA ASP A 305 6.00 -20.87 -17.54
C ASP A 305 6.25 -19.67 -18.48
N ASP A 306 7.52 -19.22 -18.56
CA ASP A 306 7.94 -18.08 -19.39
C ASP A 306 7.36 -18.13 -20.81
N GLY A 307 6.63 -17.08 -21.21
CA GLY A 307 6.03 -16.94 -22.53
C GLY A 307 4.66 -17.61 -22.71
N GLN A 308 4.02 -18.05 -21.63
CA GLN A 308 2.65 -18.56 -21.63
C GLN A 308 1.68 -17.62 -20.90
N VAL A 309 0.42 -17.62 -21.31
CA VAL A 309 -0.71 -16.94 -20.67
C VAL A 309 -1.71 -17.95 -20.11
N VAL A 310 -2.38 -17.55 -19.03
CA VAL A 310 -3.44 -18.35 -18.40
C VAL A 310 -4.67 -18.37 -19.31
N ARG A 311 -5.20 -19.57 -19.62
CA ARG A 311 -6.46 -19.80 -20.33
C ARG A 311 -7.31 -20.78 -19.51
N GLY A 312 -8.21 -20.24 -18.69
CA GLY A 312 -8.96 -21.04 -17.71
C GLY A 312 -8.01 -21.61 -16.66
N THR A 313 -7.91 -22.94 -16.60
CA THR A 313 -7.04 -23.66 -15.65
C THR A 313 -5.70 -24.11 -16.26
N LYS A 314 -5.40 -23.67 -17.49
CA LYS A 314 -4.24 -24.12 -18.27
C LYS A 314 -3.36 -22.96 -18.69
N CYS A 315 -2.12 -23.27 -19.03
CA CYS A 315 -1.16 -22.36 -19.62
C CYS A 315 -0.97 -22.65 -21.10
N GLY A 316 -0.98 -21.61 -21.93
CA GLY A 316 -0.78 -21.72 -23.37
C GLY A 316 -0.05 -20.49 -23.92
N LYS A 317 0.64 -20.65 -25.05
CA LYS A 317 1.24 -19.50 -25.76
C LYS A 317 0.17 -18.64 -26.45
#